data_AF-A0A402APP0-F1
#
_entry.id   AF-A0A402APP0-F1
#
_cell.length_a   1.000
_cell.length_b   1.000
_cell.length_c   1.000
_cell.angle_alpha   90.00
_cell.angle_beta   90.00
_cell.angle_gamma   90.00
#
_symmetry.space_group_name_H-M   'P 1'
#
loop_
_entity.id
_entity.type
_entity.pdbx_description
1 polymer ?
#
loop_
_entity_poly.entity_id
_entity_poly.type
_entity_poly.pdbx_seq_one_letter_code
_entity_poly.pdbx_strand_id
1 'polypeptide(L)'
;MFGWLREGRPDEALQAAGWAGAMSLPRILSLQPDDTLKIEPAAELTQLRRRHLTVAPQAVTGQRTVINQLSTNALEIILEIESNAATSCGLEIQDSAYPQEGIRINLQATELSIEQRGEECATA
;
A
#
# COMPACT_ATOMS: atom_id res chain seq x y z
N MET A 1 9.61 6.58 -15.36
CA MET A 1 9.49 7.76 -14.48
C MET A 1 9.78 7.35 -13.05
N PHE A 2 10.53 8.17 -12.33
CA PHE A 2 10.70 8.08 -10.89
C PHE A 2 10.17 9.36 -10.23
N GLY A 3 9.72 9.26 -8.98
CA GLY A 3 9.42 10.40 -8.12
C GLY A 3 10.23 10.35 -6.83
N TRP A 4 10.40 11.49 -6.17
CA TRP A 4 11.02 11.55 -4.84
C TRP A 4 9.95 11.36 -3.76
N LEU A 5 10.10 10.33 -2.93
CA LEU A 5 9.29 10.11 -1.74
C LEU A 5 9.86 10.96 -0.61
N ARG A 6 9.13 12.03 -0.29
CA ARG A 6 9.50 12.96 0.78
C ARG A 6 9.38 12.29 2.14
N GLU A 7 10.21 12.77 3.05
CA GLU A 7 10.22 12.28 4.41
C GLU A 7 8.99 12.72 5.21
N GLY A 8 8.47 11.81 6.03
CA GLY A 8 7.45 12.11 7.04
C GLY A 8 7.96 11.98 8.49
N ARG A 9 9.14 11.40 8.70
CA ARG A 9 9.80 11.28 10.00
C ARG A 9 10.27 12.64 10.54
N PRO A 10 10.29 12.83 11.88
CA PRO A 10 10.88 14.01 12.50
C PRO A 10 12.41 14.02 12.35
N ASP A 11 13.02 15.19 12.51
CA ASP A 11 14.47 15.41 12.34
C ASP A 11 15.34 14.47 13.19
N GLU A 12 14.94 14.18 14.42
CA GLU A 12 15.67 13.25 15.30
C GLU A 12 15.70 11.83 14.70
N ALA A 13 14.56 11.35 14.20
CA ALA A 13 14.47 10.03 13.58
C ALA A 13 15.22 9.96 12.25
N LEU A 14 15.28 11.06 11.50
CA LEU A 14 16.11 11.18 10.31
C LEU A 14 17.60 11.06 10.63
N GLN A 15 18.05 11.81 11.64
CA GLN A 15 19.45 11.80 12.07
C GLN A 15 19.85 10.42 12.60
N ALA A 16 18.99 9.80 13.41
CA ALA A 16 19.22 8.46 13.93
C ALA A 16 19.31 7.41 12.81
N ALA A 17 18.51 7.55 11.74
CA ALA A 17 18.55 6.64 10.60
C ALA A 17 19.77 6.87 9.69
N GLY A 18 20.33 8.08 9.65
CA GLY A 18 21.48 8.44 8.80
C GLY A 18 21.15 8.60 7.31
N TRP A 19 19.87 8.61 6.93
CA TRP A 19 19.40 8.84 5.56
C TRP A 19 18.00 9.48 5.54
N ALA A 20 17.71 10.25 4.49
CA ALA A 20 16.43 10.96 4.32
C ALA A 20 15.88 10.79 2.91
N GLY A 21 14.62 10.39 2.82
CA GLY A 21 13.88 10.20 1.57
C GLY A 21 14.37 9.04 0.70
N ALA A 22 13.52 8.63 -0.24
CA ALA A 22 13.80 7.54 -1.18
C ALA A 22 13.23 7.85 -2.57
N MET A 23 13.76 7.21 -3.61
CA MET A 23 13.10 7.20 -4.91
C MET A 23 11.88 6.26 -4.87
N SER A 24 10.80 6.64 -5.54
CA SER A 24 9.66 5.74 -5.79
C SER A 24 10.11 4.54 -6.62
N LEU A 25 9.27 3.50 -6.68
CA LEU A 25 9.44 2.46 -7.69
C LEU A 25 9.40 3.06 -9.12
N PRO A 26 10.13 2.49 -10.08
CA PRO A 26 10.06 2.89 -11.48
C PRO A 26 8.67 2.62 -12.04
N ARG A 27 8.12 3.60 -12.75
CA ARG A 27 6.81 3.53 -13.41
C ARG A 27 6.92 3.81 -14.90
N ILE A 28 6.16 3.09 -15.71
CA ILE A 28 5.96 3.35 -17.13
C ILE A 28 4.75 4.27 -17.29
N LEU A 29 4.90 5.30 -18.11
CA LEU A 29 3.84 6.24 -18.46
C LEU A 29 3.46 6.02 -19.92
N SER A 30 2.17 5.90 -20.20
CA SER A 30 1.65 5.77 -21.56
C SER A 30 0.28 6.44 -21.69
N LEU A 31 -0.17 6.71 -22.92
CA LEU A 31 -1.51 7.22 -23.17
C LEU A 31 -2.45 6.06 -23.51
N GLN A 32 -3.65 6.09 -22.94
CA GLN A 32 -4.75 5.22 -23.32
C GLN A 32 -5.44 5.74 -24.59
N PRO A 33 -6.29 4.94 -25.26
CA PRO A 33 -7.03 5.38 -26.45
C PRO A 33 -7.95 6.59 -26.24
N ASP A 34 -8.31 6.91 -24.99
CA ASP A 34 -9.12 8.05 -24.59
C ASP A 34 -8.27 9.28 -24.16
N ASP A 35 -6.98 9.29 -24.52
CA ASP A 35 -5.98 10.30 -24.16
C ASP A 35 -5.71 10.45 -22.65
N THR A 36 -6.19 9.51 -21.82
CA THR A 36 -5.87 9.49 -20.39
C THR A 36 -4.47 8.91 -20.13
N LEU A 37 -3.82 9.41 -19.07
CA LEU A 37 -2.51 8.92 -18.64
C LEU A 37 -2.64 7.59 -17.91
N LYS A 38 -2.03 6.54 -18.46
CA LYS A 38 -1.83 5.26 -17.79
C LYS A 38 -0.49 5.25 -17.07
N ILE A 39 -0.49 4.79 -15.83
CA ILE A 39 0.69 4.65 -14.98
C ILE A 39 0.77 3.21 -14.49
N GLU A 40 1.86 2.52 -14.80
CA GLU A 40 2.08 1.12 -14.40
C GLU A 40 3.46 0.95 -13.76
N PRO A 41 3.65 0.02 -12.81
CA PRO A 41 4.98 -0.38 -12.36
C PRO A 41 5.82 -0.92 -13.54
N ALA A 42 7.13 -0.66 -13.55
CA ALA A 42 8.01 -1.22 -14.58
C ALA A 42 8.09 -2.75 -14.49
N ALA A 43 8.09 -3.43 -15.65
CA ALA A 43 8.03 -4.89 -15.73
C ALA A 43 9.23 -5.57 -15.05
N GLU A 44 10.39 -4.92 -14.99
CA GLU A 44 11.59 -5.42 -14.32
C GLU A 44 11.37 -5.65 -12.82
N LEU A 45 10.40 -4.97 -12.20
CA LEU A 45 10.05 -5.20 -10.79
C LEU A 45 9.57 -6.62 -10.53
N THR A 46 9.04 -7.33 -11.53
CA THR A 46 8.65 -8.74 -11.35
C THR A 46 9.84 -9.63 -11.01
N GLN A 47 11.07 -9.23 -11.35
CA GLN A 47 12.29 -9.97 -11.00
C GLN A 47 12.63 -9.89 -9.50
N LEU A 48 12.08 -8.92 -8.78
CA LEU A 48 12.26 -8.77 -7.32
C LEU A 48 11.30 -9.65 -6.51
N ARG A 49 10.27 -10.22 -7.16
CA ARG A 49 9.29 -11.10 -6.52
C ARG A 49 9.99 -12.38 -6.04
N ARG A 50 9.77 -12.72 -4.77
CA ARG A 50 10.31 -13.93 -4.13
C ARG A 50 9.18 -14.95 -3.92
N ARG A 51 8.93 -15.31 -2.66
CA ARG A 51 7.84 -16.21 -2.28
C ARG A 51 6.49 -15.63 -2.71
N HIS A 52 5.74 -16.39 -3.49
CA HIS A 52 4.36 -16.09 -3.82
C HIS A 52 3.41 -16.76 -2.81
N LEU A 53 2.38 -16.04 -2.40
CA LEU A 53 1.28 -16.57 -1.60
C LEU A 53 -0.02 -16.23 -2.33
N THR A 54 -0.80 -17.25 -2.65
CA THR A 54 -2.15 -17.09 -3.22
C THR A 54 -3.16 -17.37 -2.13
N VAL A 55 -4.06 -16.42 -1.91
CA VAL A 55 -5.22 -16.60 -1.02
C VAL A 55 -6.42 -16.91 -1.90
N ALA A 56 -7.13 -18.00 -1.59
CA ALA A 56 -8.33 -18.37 -2.35
C ALA A 56 -9.41 -17.27 -2.23
N PRO A 57 -10.22 -17.04 -3.29
CA PRO A 57 -11.36 -16.14 -3.21
C PRO A 57 -12.27 -16.52 -2.05
N GLN A 58 -12.71 -15.53 -1.26
CA GLN A 58 -13.57 -15.75 -0.12
C GLN A 58 -14.50 -14.55 0.09
N ALA A 59 -15.72 -14.83 0.55
CA ALA A 59 -16.65 -13.79 0.96
C ALA A 59 -16.22 -13.21 2.33
N VAL A 60 -16.20 -11.89 2.45
CA VAL A 60 -15.89 -11.18 3.69
C VAL A 60 -17.17 -10.45 4.15
N THR A 61 -17.73 -10.86 5.29
CA THR A 61 -19.02 -10.35 5.78
C THR A 61 -18.87 -9.65 7.13
N GLY A 62 -18.76 -8.32 7.14
CA GLY A 62 -18.80 -7.47 8.35
C GLY A 62 -17.66 -7.66 9.38
N GLN A 63 -16.88 -8.75 9.28
CA GLN A 63 -15.74 -9.06 10.12
C GLN A 63 -14.45 -8.98 9.31
N ARG A 64 -13.38 -8.51 9.96
CA ARG A 64 -12.04 -8.48 9.36
C ARG A 64 -11.53 -9.90 9.15
N THR A 65 -11.19 -10.24 7.91
CA THR A 65 -10.45 -11.46 7.60
C THR A 65 -8.96 -11.15 7.66
N VAL A 66 -8.20 -11.92 8.44
CA VAL A 66 -6.76 -11.72 8.64
C VAL A 66 -5.98 -12.79 7.91
N ILE A 67 -5.02 -12.36 7.08
CA ILE A 67 -4.07 -13.25 6.41
C ILE A 67 -2.73 -13.21 7.17
N ASN A 68 -2.49 -14.19 8.04
CA ASN A 68 -1.32 -14.26 8.93
C ASN A 68 -0.17 -15.13 8.41
N GLN A 69 -0.22 -15.52 7.14
CA GLN A 69 0.75 -16.42 6.51
C GLN A 69 2.01 -15.69 5.98
N LEU A 70 2.05 -14.37 6.19
CA LEU A 70 3.09 -13.46 5.71
C LEU A 70 3.92 -12.95 6.90
N SER A 71 5.24 -12.99 6.75
CA SER A 71 6.20 -12.35 7.65
C SER A 71 7.28 -11.74 6.76
N THR A 72 7.10 -10.46 6.40
CA THR A 72 7.97 -9.72 5.49
C THR A 72 7.77 -8.22 5.70
N ASN A 73 8.81 -7.42 5.39
CA ASN A 73 8.76 -5.96 5.36
C ASN A 73 8.75 -5.41 3.91
N ALA A 74 8.70 -6.29 2.92
CA ALA A 74 8.60 -5.95 1.50
C ALA A 74 7.60 -6.89 0.83
N LEU A 75 6.54 -6.33 0.25
CA LEU A 75 5.44 -7.07 -0.37
C LEU A 75 4.87 -6.34 -1.59
N GLU A 76 4.30 -7.11 -2.50
CA GLU A 76 3.45 -6.66 -3.59
C GLU A 76 2.12 -7.42 -3.48
N ILE A 77 1.00 -6.71 -3.49
CA ILE A 77 -0.34 -7.29 -3.39
C ILE A 77 -1.11 -6.98 -4.66
N ILE A 78 -1.59 -8.04 -5.31
CA ILE A 78 -2.59 -7.95 -6.37
C ILE A 78 -3.87 -8.49 -5.76
N LEU A 79 -4.89 -7.63 -5.68
CA LEU A 79 -6.16 -7.92 -5.03
C LEU A 79 -7.30 -7.45 -5.92
N GLU A 80 -8.31 -8.30 -6.06
CA GLU A 80 -9.58 -7.97 -6.68
C GLU A 80 -10.67 -8.01 -5.60
N ILE A 81 -11.55 -7.01 -5.60
CA ILE A 81 -12.64 -6.90 -4.61
C ILE A 81 -13.94 -6.66 -5.36
N GLU A 82 -14.91 -7.55 -5.14
CA GLU A 82 -16.30 -7.34 -5.54
C GLU A 82 -17.09 -6.78 -4.34
N SER A 83 -17.38 -5.48 -4.36
CA SER A 83 -18.07 -4.81 -3.25
C SER A 83 -19.51 -5.26 -3.06
N ASN A 84 -20.19 -5.72 -4.11
CA ASN A 84 -21.59 -6.14 -4.09
C ASN A 84 -22.49 -5.09 -3.39
N ALA A 85 -23.21 -5.48 -2.34
CA ALA A 85 -24.08 -4.59 -1.56
C ALA A 85 -23.37 -3.84 -0.42
N ALA A 86 -22.05 -3.98 -0.27
CA ALA A 86 -21.29 -3.31 0.78
C ALA A 86 -21.20 -1.81 0.50
N THR A 87 -21.42 -0.99 1.54
CA THR A 87 -21.23 0.46 1.46
C THR A 87 -19.75 0.86 1.46
N SER A 88 -18.88 0.03 2.05
CA SER A 88 -17.43 0.15 1.97
C SER A 88 -16.75 -1.20 2.10
N CYS A 89 -15.54 -1.31 1.53
CA CYS A 89 -14.66 -2.47 1.66
C CYS A 89 -13.21 -2.03 1.49
N GLY A 90 -12.24 -2.86 1.88
CA GLY A 90 -10.84 -2.45 1.79
C GLY A 90 -9.84 -3.46 2.32
N LEU A 91 -8.59 -3.00 2.38
CA LEU A 91 -7.42 -3.73 2.86
C LEU A 91 -6.73 -2.92 3.94
N GLU A 92 -6.33 -3.57 5.03
CA GLU A 92 -5.47 -2.98 6.05
C GLU A 92 -4.16 -3.76 6.11
N ILE A 93 -3.05 -3.07 5.82
CA ILE A 93 -1.69 -3.57 5.95
C ILE A 93 -1.18 -3.11 7.30
N GLN A 94 -0.75 -4.05 8.14
CA GLN A 94 -0.32 -3.76 9.50
C GLN A 94 0.82 -4.69 9.90
N ASP A 95 1.88 -4.11 10.47
CA ASP A 95 2.93 -4.88 11.10
C ASP A 95 2.45 -5.38 12.47
N SER A 96 2.54 -6.69 12.70
CA SER A 96 2.21 -7.30 13.99
C SER A 96 3.07 -6.79 15.16
N ALA A 97 4.29 -6.31 14.89
CA ALA A 97 5.17 -5.73 15.89
C ALA A 97 4.76 -4.29 16.28
N TYR A 98 3.98 -3.61 15.42
CA TYR A 98 3.53 -2.23 15.60
C TYR A 98 2.01 -2.13 15.39
N PRO A 99 1.18 -2.72 16.27
CA PRO A 99 -0.28 -2.80 16.09
C PRO A 99 -1.00 -1.43 16.10
N GLN A 100 -0.33 -0.38 16.56
CA GLN A 100 -0.79 0.99 16.50
C GLN A 100 -0.63 1.61 15.10
N GLU A 101 0.30 1.09 14.30
CA GLU A 101 0.58 1.56 12.94
C GLU A 101 -0.15 0.71 11.90
N GLY A 102 -0.41 1.31 10.73
CA GLY A 102 -0.98 0.59 9.60
C GLY A 102 -1.30 1.49 8.42
N ILE A 103 -1.54 0.87 7.26
CA ILE A 103 -2.04 1.55 6.08
C ILE A 103 -3.39 0.94 5.75
N ARG A 104 -4.42 1.77 5.72
CA ARG A 104 -5.77 1.37 5.31
C ARG A 104 -6.05 1.90 3.92
N ILE A 105 -6.43 1.00 3.03
CA ILE A 105 -6.92 1.30 1.68
C ILE A 105 -8.41 0.99 1.70
N ASN A 106 -9.25 1.99 1.49
CA ASN A 106 -10.70 1.87 1.57
C ASN A 106 -11.36 2.28 0.26
N LEU A 107 -12.31 1.49 -0.20
CA LEU A 107 -13.19 1.78 -1.32
C LEU A 107 -14.59 2.08 -0.78
N GLN A 108 -15.09 3.28 -1.05
CA GLN A 108 -16.44 3.69 -0.73
C GLN A 108 -17.09 4.29 -1.98
N ALA A 109 -18.19 3.68 -2.44
CA ALA A 109 -18.79 3.98 -3.74
C ALA A 109 -17.76 3.87 -4.89
N THR A 110 -17.27 4.98 -5.43
CA THR A 110 -16.23 5.04 -6.49
C THR A 110 -14.94 5.71 -6.02
N GLU A 111 -14.86 6.05 -4.74
CA GLU A 111 -13.73 6.73 -4.14
C GLU A 111 -12.80 5.73 -3.45
N LEU A 112 -11.52 5.79 -3.82
CA LEU A 112 -10.45 5.04 -3.18
C LEU A 112 -9.66 5.99 -2.28
N SER A 113 -9.66 5.72 -0.97
CA SER A 113 -8.88 6.48 0.01
C SER A 113 -7.74 5.64 0.59
N ILE A 114 -6.67 6.31 0.96
CA ILE A 114 -5.52 5.72 1.66
C ILE A 114 -5.29 6.52 2.93
N GLU A 115 -5.31 5.84 4.07
CA GLU A 115 -5.09 6.42 5.39
C GLU A 115 -3.90 5.73 6.05
N GLN A 116 -2.92 6.53 6.47
CA GLN A 116 -1.85 6.03 7.32
C GLN A 116 -2.27 6.21 8.78
N ARG A 117 -2.30 5.10 9.52
CA ARG A 117 -2.43 5.08 10.98
C ARG A 117 -1.04 5.02 11.59
N GLY A 118 -0.82 5.86 12.59
CA GLY A 118 0.36 5.93 13.43
C GLY A 118 0.16 7.04 14.45
N GLU A 119 1.05 7.17 15.42
CA GLU A 119 1.07 8.39 16.24
C GLU A 119 1.35 9.56 15.31
N GLU A 120 0.43 10.52 15.24
CA GLU A 120 0.74 11.83 14.67
C GLU A 120 1.99 12.30 15.39
N CYS A 121 3.07 12.50 14.64
CA CYS A 121 4.24 13.15 15.18
C CYS A 121 3.76 14.53 15.63
N ALA A 122 3.58 14.70 16.94
CA ALA A 122 3.12 15.93 17.54
C ALA A 122 3.99 17.05 16.96
N THR A 123 3.39 17.91 16.14
CA THR A 123 4.04 19.10 15.62
C THR A 123 4.55 19.89 16.81
N ALA A 124 5.87 19.97 16.94
CA ALA A 124 6.57 20.92 17.79
C ALA A 124 6.49 22.32 17.17
#